data_AF-A0AA88RV42-F1
#
_entry.id   AF-A0AA88RV42-F1
#
_cell.length_a   1.000
_cell.length_b   1.000
_cell.length_c   1.000
_cell.angle_alpha   90.00
_cell.angle_beta   90.00
_cell.angle_gamma   90.00
#
_symmetry.space_group_name_H-M   'P 1'
#
loop_
_entity.id
_entity.type
_entity.pdbx_description
1 polymer ?
#
loop_
_entity_poly.entity_id
_entity_poly.type
_entity_poly.pdbx_seq_one_letter_code
_entity_poly.pdbx_strand_id
1 'polypeptide(L)'
;TSHADSARGQIGLLRSHSPAGSVSCPSWRLAVETNNLCKWTLVPQECKDYVARYMLGKGHPQDCDVATAAALEYAKSLKLVEDGKDVWVFDID
;
A
#
# COMPACT_ATOMS: atom_id res chain seq x y z
N THR A 1 -22.05 37.98 11.00
CA THR A 1 -21.21 37.19 11.93
C THR A 1 -20.79 35.92 11.20
N SER A 2 -19.48 35.66 11.20
CA SER A 2 -18.73 34.88 10.21
C SER A 2 -19.03 33.37 10.23
N HIS A 3 -19.07 32.77 9.03
CA HIS A 3 -19.24 31.33 8.72
C HIS A 3 -18.03 30.45 9.14
N ALA A 4 -17.43 30.67 10.30
CA ALA A 4 -16.15 30.06 10.69
C ALA A 4 -16.19 29.09 11.89
N ASP A 5 -17.38 28.71 12.40
CA ASP A 5 -17.47 27.90 13.64
C ASP A 5 -17.94 26.44 13.46
N SER A 6 -18.08 25.94 12.23
CA SER A 6 -18.54 24.55 11.99
C SER A 6 -17.45 23.59 11.49
N ALA A 7 -16.18 23.84 11.83
CA ALA A 7 -15.06 22.97 11.43
C ALA A 7 -14.12 22.58 12.59
N ARG A 8 -14.54 22.75 13.85
CA ARG A 8 -13.71 22.45 15.04
C ARG A 8 -14.05 21.14 15.76
N GLY A 9 -14.97 20.33 15.24
CA GLY A 9 -15.51 19.16 15.95
C GLY A 9 -14.90 17.79 15.64
N GLN A 10 -13.94 17.64 14.72
CA GLN A 10 -13.60 16.31 14.17
C GLN A 10 -12.11 16.03 13.94
N ILE A 11 -11.20 16.68 14.68
CA ILE A 11 -9.75 16.35 14.64
C ILE A 11 -9.31 15.60 15.92
N GLY A 12 -10.27 15.05 16.67
CA GLY A 12 -10.05 14.44 17.99
C GLY A 12 -9.92 12.91 18.06
N LEU A 13 -9.89 12.18 16.94
CA LEU A 13 -9.71 10.73 16.90
C LEU A 13 -8.73 10.46 15.75
N LEU A 14 -7.44 10.20 15.96
CA LEU A 14 -6.88 8.86 16.04
C LEU A 14 -5.39 8.97 16.43
N ARG A 15 -5.08 9.27 17.70
CA ARG A 15 -3.85 8.75 18.31
C ARG A 15 -4.25 7.53 19.11
N SER A 16 -4.44 6.41 18.41
CA SER A 16 -4.41 5.10 19.06
C SER A 16 -3.01 4.96 19.67
N HIS A 17 -2.93 5.20 20.97
CA HIS A 17 -1.81 4.72 21.77
C HIS A 17 -1.90 3.20 21.70
N SER A 18 -1.19 2.65 20.71
CA SER A 18 -0.92 1.23 20.60
C SER A 18 -0.22 0.83 21.90
N PRO A 19 -0.79 -0.06 22.74
CA PRO A 19 -0.11 -0.54 23.92
C PRO A 19 1.29 -1.03 23.54
N ALA A 20 2.28 -0.83 24.41
CA ALA A 20 3.62 -1.33 24.19
C ALA A 20 3.55 -2.85 23.95
N GLY A 21 3.73 -3.27 22.69
CA GLY A 21 3.56 -4.66 22.25
C GLY A 21 2.49 -4.91 21.19
N SER A 22 1.62 -3.96 20.84
CA SER A 22 0.70 -4.12 19.69
C SER A 22 1.33 -3.65 18.39
N VAL A 23 1.30 -4.50 17.38
CA VAL A 23 1.79 -4.25 16.01
C VAL A 23 0.79 -3.35 15.28
N SER A 24 1.27 -2.21 14.79
CA SER A 24 0.52 -1.44 13.79
C SER A 24 0.51 -2.22 12.47
N CYS A 25 -0.61 -2.87 12.14
CA CYS A 25 -0.72 -3.68 10.92
C CYS A 25 -0.47 -2.90 9.61
N PRO A 26 -0.90 -1.64 9.46
CA PRO A 26 -0.50 -0.82 8.31
C PRO A 26 1.01 -0.57 8.25
N SER A 27 1.65 -0.32 9.40
CA SER A 27 3.10 -0.11 9.47
C SER A 27 3.87 -1.40 9.20
N TRP A 28 3.37 -2.54 9.69
CA TRP A 28 3.93 -3.86 9.40
C TRP A 28 3.87 -4.16 7.90
N ARG A 29 2.71 -3.96 7.25
CA ARG A 29 2.57 -4.12 5.80
C ARG A 29 3.56 -3.24 5.06
N LEU A 30 3.61 -1.95 5.39
CA LEU A 30 4.55 -1.02 4.76
C LEU A 30 6.00 -1.47 4.92
N ALA A 31 6.39 -1.96 6.10
CA ALA A 31 7.73 -2.47 6.35
C ALA A 31 8.06 -3.73 5.52
N VAL A 32 7.06 -4.60 5.28
CA VAL A 32 7.18 -5.76 4.38
C VAL A 32 7.36 -5.30 2.92
N GLU A 33 6.46 -4.46 2.41
CA GLU A 33 6.47 -3.97 1.02
C GLU A 33 7.74 -3.18 0.67
N THR A 34 8.30 -2.46 1.65
CA THR A 34 9.54 -1.71 1.48
C THR A 34 10.80 -2.50 1.84
N ASN A 35 10.65 -3.81 2.09
CA ASN A 35 11.76 -4.71 2.44
C ASN A 35 12.58 -4.26 3.67
N ASN A 36 11.96 -3.51 4.58
CA ASN A 36 12.53 -3.15 5.89
C ASN A 36 12.32 -4.26 6.93
N LEU A 37 11.29 -5.09 6.72
CA LEU A 37 11.04 -6.31 7.48
C LEU A 37 11.08 -7.52 6.53
N CYS A 38 12.18 -8.26 6.56
CA CYS A 38 12.43 -9.40 5.67
C CYS A 38 12.26 -10.74 6.40
N LYS A 39 12.18 -11.84 5.64
CA LYS A 39 12.21 -13.24 6.14
C LYS A 39 11.12 -13.55 7.17
N TRP A 40 10.01 -12.82 7.15
CA TRP A 40 8.82 -13.19 7.91
C TRP A 40 8.23 -14.46 7.29
N THR A 41 7.74 -15.37 8.13
CA THR A 41 7.18 -16.65 7.68
C THR A 41 5.66 -16.68 7.76
N LEU A 42 5.08 -15.83 8.61
CA LEU A 42 3.65 -15.70 8.83
C LEU A 42 3.27 -14.24 9.05
N VAL A 43 2.04 -13.90 8.64
CA VAL A 43 1.39 -12.64 9.03
C VAL A 43 1.20 -12.66 10.56
N PRO A 44 1.51 -11.57 11.29
CA PRO A 44 1.18 -11.46 12.71
C PRO A 44 -0.31 -11.77 12.96
N GLN A 45 -0.60 -12.59 13.97
CA GLN A 45 -1.96 -13.10 14.21
C GLN A 45 -2.99 -11.96 14.38
N GLU A 46 -2.60 -10.87 15.04
CA GLU A 46 -3.43 -9.66 15.22
C GLU A 46 -3.71 -8.89 13.92
N CYS A 47 -2.91 -9.12 12.87
CA CYS A 47 -3.06 -8.48 11.57
C CYS A 47 -3.84 -9.31 10.54
N LYS A 48 -4.29 -10.53 10.89
CA LYS A 48 -5.05 -11.40 9.99
C LYS A 48 -6.25 -10.70 9.35
N ASP A 49 -7.11 -10.09 10.17
CA ASP A 49 -8.33 -9.42 9.69
C ASP A 49 -8.03 -8.13 8.94
N TYR A 50 -6.91 -7.47 9.27
CA TYR A 50 -6.41 -6.33 8.50
C TYR A 50 -6.00 -6.76 7.09
N VAL A 51 -5.18 -7.80 6.97
CA VAL A 51 -4.70 -8.32 5.68
C VAL A 51 -5.87 -8.82 4.84
N ALA A 52 -6.81 -9.57 5.42
CA ALA A 52 -8.00 -10.02 4.69
C ALA A 52 -8.80 -8.85 4.10
N ARG A 53 -9.05 -7.78 4.87
CA ARG A 53 -9.73 -6.58 4.38
C ARG A 53 -8.92 -5.81 3.34
N TYR A 54 -7.60 -5.78 3.48
CA TYR A 54 -6.71 -5.14 2.51
C TYR A 54 -6.75 -5.89 1.16
N MET A 55 -6.59 -7.21 1.19
CA MET A 55 -6.54 -8.06 -0.01
C MET A 55 -7.88 -8.20 -0.71
N LEU A 56 -8.96 -8.43 0.05
CA LEU A 56 -10.31 -8.66 -0.50
C LEU A 56 -11.13 -7.37 -0.68
N GLY A 57 -10.68 -6.27 -0.07
CA GLY A 57 -11.30 -4.97 -0.20
C GLY A 57 -10.71 -4.17 -1.36
N LYS A 58 -10.75 -2.84 -1.23
CA LYS A 58 -10.23 -1.92 -2.26
C LYS A 58 -8.73 -1.66 -2.15
N GLY A 59 -8.10 -1.98 -1.02
CA GLY A 59 -6.71 -1.59 -0.74
C GLY A 59 -5.73 -2.20 -1.74
N HIS A 60 -5.65 -3.52 -1.80
CA HIS A 60 -4.72 -4.21 -2.70
C HIS A 60 -4.96 -3.88 -4.19
N PRO A 61 -6.20 -3.93 -4.72
CA PRO A 61 -6.45 -3.51 -6.10
C PRO A 61 -6.01 -2.08 -6.41
N GLN A 62 -6.23 -1.12 -5.51
CA GLN A 62 -5.81 0.27 -5.70
C GLN A 62 -4.29 0.42 -5.75
N ASP A 63 -3.57 -0.28 -4.87
CA ASP A 63 -2.10 -0.27 -4.87
C ASP A 63 -1.57 -0.90 -6.18
N CYS A 64 -2.19 -1.97 -6.68
CA CYS A 64 -1.88 -2.58 -7.99
C CYS A 64 -2.16 -1.64 -9.17
N ASP A 65 -3.27 -0.92 -9.15
CA ASP A 65 -3.63 0.05 -10.20
C ASP A 65 -2.57 1.15 -10.31
N VAL A 66 -2.11 1.67 -9.17
CA VAL A 66 -1.05 2.71 -9.13
C VAL A 66 0.28 2.15 -9.65
N ALA A 67 0.68 0.96 -9.22
CA ALA A 67 1.92 0.32 -9.69
C ALA A 67 1.88 0.07 -11.20
N THR A 68 0.75 -0.43 -11.71
CA THR A 68 0.54 -0.71 -13.15
C THR A 68 0.53 0.59 -13.97
N ALA A 69 -0.12 1.64 -13.48
CA ALA A 69 -0.14 2.94 -14.15
C ALA A 69 1.27 3.52 -14.28
N ALA A 70 2.08 3.47 -13.21
CA ALA A 70 3.46 3.94 -13.22
C ALA A 70 4.34 3.13 -14.21
N ALA A 71 4.20 1.80 -14.21
CA ALA A 71 4.89 0.92 -15.14
C ALA A 71 4.54 1.23 -16.61
N LEU A 72 3.24 1.42 -16.90
CA LEU A 72 2.75 1.74 -18.23
C LEU A 72 3.21 3.13 -18.70
N GLU A 73 3.21 4.12 -17.81
CA GLU A 73 3.71 5.46 -18.11
C GLU A 73 5.20 5.41 -18.47
N TYR A 74 5.99 4.68 -17.69
CA TYR A 74 7.40 4.45 -17.98
C TYR A 74 7.59 3.76 -19.33
N ALA A 75 6.87 2.67 -19.59
CA ALA A 75 6.97 1.93 -20.85
C ALA A 75 6.70 2.82 -22.08
N LYS A 76 5.69 3.70 -22.00
CA LYS A 76 5.35 4.66 -23.07
C LYS A 76 6.42 5.73 -23.29
N SER A 77 7.27 5.99 -22.29
CA SER A 77 8.33 7.00 -22.39
C SER A 77 9.58 6.50 -23.12
N LEU A 78 9.72 5.18 -23.29
CA LEU A 78 10.90 4.57 -23.89
C LEU A 78 10.89 4.68 -25.42
N LYS A 79 12.08 4.92 -25.98
CA LYS A 79 12.33 4.76 -27.41
C LYS A 79 12.87 3.36 -27.64
N LEU A 80 12.02 2.48 -28.14
CA LEU A 80 12.37 1.10 -28.43
C LEU A 80 13.21 1.01 -29.71
N VAL A 81 14.07 0.01 -29.77
CA VAL A 81 14.82 -0.30 -30.99
C VAL A 81 13.94 -1.28 -31.78
N GLU A 82 13.64 -0.98 -33.04
CA GLU A 82 12.75 -1.81 -33.89
C GLU A 82 13.40 -3.14 -34.32
N ASP A 83 14.16 -3.78 -33.43
CA ASP A 83 14.82 -5.08 -33.64
C ASP A 83 14.01 -6.26 -33.07
N GLY A 84 12.91 -5.97 -32.37
CA GLY A 84 11.99 -6.95 -31.82
C GLY A 84 12.50 -7.68 -30.57
N LYS A 85 13.50 -7.13 -29.87
CA LYS A 85 14.12 -7.78 -28.70
C LYS A 85 13.75 -7.15 -27.36
N ASP A 86 13.00 -6.06 -27.37
CA ASP A 86 12.50 -5.43 -26.15
C ASP A 86 11.43 -6.31 -25.48
N VAL A 87 11.60 -6.59 -24.19
CA VAL A 87 10.72 -7.49 -23.43
C VAL A 87 10.34 -6.89 -22.07
N TRP A 88 9.15 -7.25 -21.60
CA TRP A 88 8.69 -6.98 -20.24
C TRP A 88 8.48 -8.31 -19.52
N VAL A 89 9.16 -8.49 -18.38
CA VAL A 89 9.08 -9.74 -17.62
C VAL A 89 7.98 -9.60 -16.57
N PHE A 90 7.10 -10.59 -16.52
CA PHE A 90 6.05 -10.71 -15.51
C PHE A 90 6.32 -11.95 -14.65
N ASP A 91 6.16 -11.77 -13.34
CA ASP A 91 6.17 -12.88 -12.39
C ASP A 91 4.81 -13.58 -12.37
N ILE A 92 4.79 -14.86 -11.99
CA ILE A 92 3.57 -15.67 -11.78
C ILE A 92 3.73 -16.54 -10.54
N ASP A 93 2.62 -16.78 -9.83
CA ASP A 93 2.54 -17.74 -8.72
C ASP A 93 2.29 -19.19 -9.21
#